data_AF-A0A386ZFM7-F1
#
_entry.id   AF-A0A386ZFM7-F1
#
_cell.length_a   1.000
_cell.length_b   1.000
_cell.length_c   1.000
_cell.angle_alpha   90.00
_cell.angle_beta   90.00
_cell.angle_gamma   90.00
#
_symmetry.space_group_name_H-M   'P 1'
#
loop_
_entity.id
_entity.type
_entity.pdbx_description
1 polymer ?
#
loop_
_entity_poly.entity_id
_entity_poly.type
_entity_poly.pdbx_seq_one_letter_code
_entity_poly.pdbx_strand_id
1 'polypeptide(L)' 'MGRIVSAVIGVVLCVVGVVWIVQGLGSLHGSPMTGHSEWTYLGAVLVVVGAGLLLWTGLRSLRR' A
#
# COMPACT_ATOMS: atom_id res chain seq x y z
N MET A 1 19.96 8.46 -6.51
CA MET A 1 19.13 7.26 -6.79
C MET A 1 18.25 6.81 -5.62
N GLY A 2 18.77 6.57 -4.40
CA GLY A 2 17.99 5.90 -3.32
C GLY A 2 16.67 6.56 -2.89
N ARG A 3 16.53 7.88 -3.05
CA ARG A 3 15.30 8.63 -2.71
C ARG A 3 14.14 8.37 -3.68
N ILE A 4 14.45 8.23 -4.98
CA ILE A 4 13.44 7.95 -6.01
C ILE A 4 12.98 6.50 -5.88
N VAL A 5 13.91 5.57 -5.64
CA VAL A 5 13.60 4.15 -5.44
C VAL A 5 12.68 3.94 -4.24
N SER A 6 12.98 4.57 -3.10
CA SER A 6 12.13 4.49 -1.90
C SER A 6 10.76 5.14 -2.10
N ALA A 7 10.67 6.24 -2.84
CA ALA A 7 9.39 6.84 -3.21
C ALA A 7 8.55 5.92 -4.12
N VAL A 8 9.17 5.35 -5.17
CA VAL A 8 8.49 4.41 -6.08
C VAL A 8 8.00 3.17 -5.34
N ILE A 9 8.83 2.58 -4.47
CA ILE A 9 8.43 1.44 -3.63
C ILE A 9 7.24 1.80 -2.74
N GLY A 10 7.25 2.98 -2.10
CA GLY A 10 6.15 3.45 -1.28
C GLY A 10 4.84 3.59 -2.06
N VAL A 11 4.89 4.17 -3.27
CA VAL A 11 3.71 4.29 -4.14
C VAL A 11 3.18 2.92 -4.54
N VAL A 12 4.04 2.00 -4.96
CA VAL A 12 3.64 0.65 -5.37
C VAL A 12 2.98 -0.10 -4.20
N LEU A 13 3.55 -0.04 -3.00
CA LEU A 13 2.97 -0.66 -1.81
C LEU A 13 1.59 -0.09 -1.47
N CYS A 14 1.39 1.22 -1.59
CA CYS A 14 0.08 1.83 -1.39
C CYS A 14 -0.94 1.35 -2.42
N VAL A 15 -0.58 1.30 -3.71
CA VAL A 15 -1.48 0.84 -4.78
C VAL A 15 -1.87 -0.62 -4.58
N VAL A 16 -0.89 -1.49 -4.32
CA VAL A 16 -1.14 -2.92 -4.07
C VAL A 16 -2.00 -3.11 -2.82
N GLY A 17 -1.73 -2.36 -1.75
CA GLY A 17 -2.51 -2.42 -0.52
C GLY A 17 -3.97 -2.00 -0.71
N VAL A 18 -4.22 -0.94 -1.49
CA VAL A 18 -5.59 -0.53 -1.84
C VAL A 18 -6.30 -1.60 -2.66
N VAL A 19 -5.62 -2.22 -3.63
CA VAL A 19 -6.18 -3.34 -4.41
C VAL A 19 -6.58 -4.50 -3.50
N TRP A 20 -5.73 -4.88 -2.54
CA TRP A 20 -6.03 -5.95 -1.58
C TRP A 20 -7.18 -5.59 -0.62
N ILE A 21 -7.30 -4.33 -0.20
CA ILE A 21 -8.45 -3.85 0.58
C ILE A 21 -9.74 -4.01 -0.22
N VAL A 22 -9.75 -3.57 -1.48
CA VAL A 22 -10.93 -3.66 -2.37
C VAL A 22 -11.29 -5.13 -2.66
N GLN A 23 -10.30 -6.01 -2.80
CA GLN A 23 -10.50 -7.45 -2.95
C GLN A 23 -11.07 -8.09 -1.67
N GLY A 24 -10.53 -7.74 -0.49
CA GLY A 24 -10.99 -8.26 0.80
C GLY A 24 -12.39 -7.77 1.19
N LEU A 25 -12.78 -6.56 0.76
CA LEU A 25 -14.14 -6.02 0.91
C LEU A 25 -15.21 -6.77 0.08
N GLY A 26 -14.80 -7.76 -0.72
CA GLY A 26 -15.75 -8.57 -1.50
C GLY A 26 -16.26 -7.89 -2.77
N SER A 27 -15.74 -6.73 -3.14
CA SER A 27 -16.22 -5.97 -4.32
C SER A 27 -15.72 -6.53 -5.65
N LEU A 28 -14.68 -7.38 -5.65
CA LEU A 28 -14.11 -8.00 -6.84
C LEU A 28 -14.52 -9.48 -6.91
N HIS A 29 -15.72 -9.75 -7.41
CA HIS A 29 -16.20 -11.11 -7.65
C HIS A 29 -15.40 -11.76 -8.79
N GLY A 30 -14.68 -12.85 -8.51
CA GLY A 30 -13.89 -13.59 -9.51
C GLY A 30 -12.61 -14.27 -9.00
N SER A 31 -12.19 -14.05 -7.76
CA SER A 31 -11.01 -14.69 -7.15
C SER A 31 -11.39 -15.50 -5.90
N PRO A 32 -10.74 -16.65 -5.61
CA PRO A 32 -10.89 -17.38 -4.34
C PRO A 32 -10.50 -16.58 -3.08
N MET A 33 -9.95 -15.37 -3.25
CA MET A 33 -9.55 -14.45 -2.16
C MET A 33 -10.67 -13.45 -1.77
N THR A 34 -11.74 -13.38 -2.58
CA THR A 34 -12.83 -12.43 -2.41
C THR A 34 -13.77 -12.88 -1.28
N GLY A 35 -13.96 -12.04 -0.25
CA GLY A 35 -14.83 -12.33 0.89
C GLY A 35 -14.10 -12.77 2.17
N HIS A 36 -12.77 -12.87 2.14
CA HIS A 36 -11.93 -13.12 3.32
C HIS A 36 -11.33 -11.80 3.85
N SER A 37 -11.76 -11.40 5.06
CA SER A 37 -11.29 -10.19 5.75
C SER A 37 -9.77 -10.12 5.96
N GLU A 38 -9.08 -11.25 5.80
CA GLU A 38 -7.62 -11.39 5.86
C GLU A 38 -6.91 -10.49 4.83
N TRP A 39 -7.46 -10.39 3.62
CA TRP A 39 -6.90 -9.55 2.54
C TRP A 39 -7.09 -8.06 2.82
N THR A 40 -8.21 -7.69 3.45
CA THR A 40 -8.45 -6.32 3.92
C THR A 40 -7.41 -5.93 4.97
N TYR A 41 -7.10 -6.83 5.91
CA TYR A 41 -6.11 -6.59 6.95
C TYR A 41 -4.70 -6.46 6.38
N LEU A 42 -4.29 -7.38 5.49
CA LEU A 42 -3.01 -7.33 4.81
C LEU A 42 -2.86 -6.09 3.94
N GLY A 43 -3.90 -5.71 3.20
CA GLY A 43 -3.92 -4.50 2.39
C GLY A 43 -3.79 -3.23 3.24
N ALA A 44 -4.48 -3.15 4.38
CA ALA A 44 -4.35 -2.05 5.33
C ALA A 44 -2.93 -1.91 5.87
N VAL A 45 -2.29 -3.02 6.26
CA VAL A 45 -0.89 -3.02 6.70
C VAL A 45 0.03 -2.53 5.58
N LEU A 46 -0.17 -3.00 4.34
CA LEU A 46 0.62 -2.57 3.18
C LEU A 46 0.51 -1.07 2.93
N VAL A 47 -0.71 -0.51 3.00
CA VAL A 47 -0.96 0.92 2.86
C VAL A 47 -0.27 1.70 3.97
N VAL A 48 -0.33 1.26 5.22
CA VAL A 48 0.34 1.93 6.35
C VAL A 48 1.86 1.94 6.16
N VAL A 49 2.46 0.82 5.74
CA VAL A 49 3.90 0.73 5.50
C VAL A 49 4.31 1.59 4.29
N GLY A 50 3.57 1.52 3.20
CA GLY A 50 3.81 2.34 2.00
C GLY A 50 3.69 3.84 2.29
N ALA A 51 2.64 4.25 3.01
CA ALA A 51 2.42 5.64 3.43
C ALA A 51 3.53 6.11 4.38
N GLY A 52 3.96 5.28 5.34
CA GLY A 52 5.07 5.59 6.24
C GLY A 52 6.39 5.83 5.48
N LEU A 53 6.69 5.00 4.47
CA LEU A 53 7.85 5.19 3.59
C LEU A 53 7.75 6.49 2.78
N LEU A 54 6.59 6.81 2.23
CA LEU A 54 6.35 8.06 1.50
C LEU A 54 6.46 9.29 2.40
N LEU A 55 5.89 9.23 3.60
CA LEU A 55 5.98 10.32 4.58
C LEU A 55 7.43 10.55 4.99
N TRP A 56 8.17 9.48 5.27
CA TRP A 56 9.57 9.55 5.68
C TRP A 56 10.49 10.09 4.58
N THR A 57 10.24 9.69 3.32
CA THR A 57 10.98 10.21 2.16
C THR A 57 10.62 11.66 1.84
N GLY A 58 9.34 12.04 1.97
CA GLY A 58 8.84 13.40 1.82
C GLY A 58 9.33 14.36 2.92
N LEU A 59 9.29 13.94 4.19
CA LEU A 59 9.81 14.69 5.34
C LEU A 59 11.32 14.95 5.22
N ARG A 60 12.09 13.99 4.68
CA ARG A 60 13.51 14.20 4.35
C ARG A 60 13.72 15.13 3.15
N SER A 61 12.72 15.30 2.29
CA SER A 61 12.78 16.22 1.15
C SER A 61 12.50 17.66 1.55
N LEU A 62 11.62 17.88 2.53
CA LEU A 62 11.28 19.21 3.04
C LEU A 62 12.34 19.82 3.96
N ARG A 63 13.24 18.99 4.51
CA ARG A 63 14.34 19.40 5.40
C ARG A 63 15.63 19.82 4.68
N ARG A 64 15.62 19.92 3.35
CA ARG A 64 16.72 20.46 2.54
C ARG A 64 16.25 21.71 1.83
#